data_AF-A0A8K0SLK3-F1
#
_entry.id   AF-A0A8K0SLK3-F1
#
_cell.length_a   1.000
_cell.length_b   1.000
_cell.length_c   1.000
_cell.angle_alpha   90.00
_cell.angle_beta   90.00
_cell.angle_gamma   90.00
#
_symmetry.space_group_name_H-M   'P 1'
#
loop_
_entity.id
_entity.type
_entity.pdbx_description
1 polymer ?
#
loop_
_entity_poly.entity_id
_entity_poly.type
_entity_poly.pdbx_seq_one_letter_code
_entity_poly.pdbx_strand_id
1 'polypeptide(L)'
;LETLPPEVRRHILSVAGLEQLQALVRASPTFHQQYLCDRRYILCSNLQGAIGPAVMTALSIYSHDPSKDMPGIVAPNARDQSSQTIWNRLTEDEAVGITGFYMKYTLPVVRHYSQHIWNNFIGKRSTDQAHECTGSELLRLTRAMYHFHQFGQVAGISSRTIEFDDWMSAMDSYIESMTSWEVEEMICVYEFVRATFERTFDAIRWDVDQNNPKFDDQHRPPTPDGAFDLAVEGRMYLNGTVLRGLPLLHTVLFKSHDHEFLVTTMQSHITRSAISTDGVVGIFSDTDQRRRYKRRPQGLEEMRRMSPLPFCGDHDISNPPLAWTTIWDGTISYLYGYYTSDESRKWGYVFWDAETLRSNGGVGLAKQQWMQIWNWRDPCDVIEEACDLME
;
A
#
# COMPACT_ATOMS: atom_id res chain seq x y z
N LEU A 1 24.81 -3.13 30.57
CA LEU A 1 23.79 -3.89 29.81
C LEU A 1 24.23 -5.33 29.54
N GLU A 2 25.48 -5.57 29.13
CA GLU A 2 25.96 -6.92 28.80
C GLU A 2 26.07 -7.88 30.00
N THR A 3 26.26 -7.34 31.21
CA THR A 3 26.32 -8.10 32.47
C THR A 3 24.94 -8.51 33.01
N LEU A 4 23.86 -8.12 32.32
CA LEU A 4 22.51 -8.49 32.73
C LEU A 4 22.26 -10.00 32.51
N PRO A 5 21.39 -10.61 33.33
CA PRO A 5 20.97 -12.00 33.13
C PRO A 5 20.47 -12.25 31.70
N PRO A 6 20.71 -13.44 31.11
CA PRO A 6 20.28 -13.78 29.75
C PRO A 6 18.79 -13.49 29.49
N GLU A 7 17.93 -13.73 30.47
CA GLU A 7 16.48 -13.51 30.40
C GLU A 7 16.14 -12.03 30.24
N VAL A 8 16.85 -11.15 30.97
CA VAL A 8 16.68 -9.71 30.87
C VAL A 8 17.17 -9.21 29.52
N ARG A 9 18.33 -9.72 29.04
CA ARG A 9 18.85 -9.39 27.71
C ARG A 9 17.88 -9.83 26.60
N ARG A 10 17.32 -11.03 26.70
CA ARG A 10 16.29 -11.54 25.79
C ARG A 10 15.06 -10.65 25.78
N HIS A 11 14.56 -10.24 26.95
CA HIS A 11 13.42 -9.34 27.05
C HIS A 11 13.71 -7.99 26.39
N ILE A 12 14.86 -7.37 26.68
CA ILE A 12 15.30 -6.12 26.03
C ILE A 12 15.28 -6.27 24.51
N LEU A 13 15.88 -7.35 23.98
CA LEU A 13 15.89 -7.60 22.53
C LEU A 13 14.47 -7.76 21.96
N SER A 14 13.53 -8.34 22.69
CA SER A 14 12.15 -8.58 22.22
C SER A 14 11.25 -7.35 22.17
N VAL A 15 11.61 -6.27 22.89
CA VAL A 15 10.79 -5.04 22.99
C VAL A 15 11.49 -3.78 22.44
N ALA A 16 12.71 -3.92 21.91
CA ALA A 16 13.53 -2.78 21.49
C ALA A 16 12.96 -2.01 20.28
N GLY A 17 12.19 -2.68 19.42
CA GLY A 17 11.91 -2.23 18.06
C GLY A 17 13.01 -2.71 17.10
N LEU A 18 12.68 -2.86 15.81
CA LEU A 18 13.58 -3.50 14.84
C LEU A 18 14.87 -2.71 14.58
N GLU A 19 14.83 -1.38 14.60
CA GLU A 19 16.02 -0.54 14.41
C GLU A 19 16.96 -0.60 15.62
N GLN A 20 16.41 -0.47 16.83
CA GLN A 20 17.18 -0.56 18.06
C GLN A 20 17.72 -1.97 18.25
N LEU A 21 16.95 -3.01 17.89
CA LEU A 21 17.42 -4.39 17.83
C LEU A 21 18.65 -4.51 16.91
N GLN A 22 18.56 -3.98 15.68
CA GLN A 22 19.68 -4.01 14.73
C GLN A 22 20.91 -3.29 15.31
N ALA A 23 20.72 -2.12 15.94
CA ALA A 23 21.79 -1.36 16.56
C ALA A 23 22.46 -2.12 17.72
N LEU A 24 21.66 -2.68 18.64
CA LEU A 24 22.15 -3.45 19.80
C LEU A 24 22.92 -4.71 19.38
N VAL A 25 22.38 -5.46 18.40
CA VAL A 25 23.02 -6.68 17.87
C VAL A 25 24.33 -6.37 17.16
N ARG A 26 24.45 -5.22 16.49
CA ARG A 26 25.70 -4.79 15.86
C ARG A 26 26.72 -4.23 16.84
N ALA A 27 26.27 -3.56 17.90
CA ALA A 27 27.14 -2.88 18.86
C ALA A 27 27.73 -3.82 19.92
N SER A 28 27.12 -4.99 20.18
CA SER A 28 27.51 -5.88 21.27
C SER A 28 27.58 -7.35 20.84
N PRO A 29 28.74 -8.01 20.95
CA PRO A 29 28.88 -9.45 20.73
C PRO A 29 27.99 -10.28 21.67
N THR A 30 27.79 -9.82 22.90
CA THR A 30 26.95 -10.48 23.91
C THR A 30 25.47 -10.44 23.53
N PHE A 31 24.97 -9.31 23.02
CA PHE A 31 23.61 -9.24 22.47
C PHE A 31 23.50 -9.97 21.12
N HIS A 32 24.56 -9.98 20.31
CA HIS A 32 24.61 -10.77 19.07
C HIS A 32 24.44 -12.27 19.34
N GLN A 33 25.20 -12.82 20.30
CA GLN A 33 25.06 -14.23 20.69
C GLN A 33 23.66 -14.53 21.23
N GLN A 34 23.10 -13.67 22.09
CA GLN A 34 21.74 -13.85 22.60
C GLN A 34 20.70 -13.80 21.46
N TYR A 35 20.88 -12.89 20.50
CA TYR A 35 20.04 -12.80 19.32
C TYR A 35 20.10 -14.07 18.48
N LEU A 36 21.28 -14.65 18.26
CA LEU A 36 21.40 -15.91 17.51
C LEU A 36 20.73 -17.09 18.23
N CYS A 37 20.77 -17.14 19.56
CA CYS A 37 20.15 -18.22 20.32
C CYS A 37 18.61 -18.21 20.28
N ASP A 38 17.98 -17.03 20.25
CA ASP A 38 16.52 -16.87 20.33
C ASP A 38 15.96 -16.05 19.15
N ARG A 39 16.63 -16.12 17.98
CA ARG A 39 16.42 -15.22 16.84
C ARG A 39 14.97 -15.14 16.41
N ARG A 40 14.34 -16.29 16.18
CA ARG A 40 12.93 -16.40 15.78
C ARG A 40 12.01 -15.68 16.75
N TYR A 41 12.13 -15.96 18.05
CA TYR A 41 11.29 -15.35 19.09
C TYR A 41 11.46 -13.83 19.14
N ILE A 42 12.72 -13.37 19.12
CA ILE A 42 13.05 -11.95 19.16
C ILE A 42 12.48 -11.23 17.93
N LEU A 43 12.68 -11.78 16.72
CA LEU A 43 12.17 -11.18 15.49
C LEU A 43 10.65 -11.16 15.44
N CYS A 44 9.98 -12.27 15.76
CA CYS A 44 8.50 -12.31 15.78
C CYS A 44 7.92 -11.29 16.76
N SER A 45 8.53 -11.14 17.95
CA SER A 45 8.07 -10.17 18.96
C SER A 45 8.16 -8.73 18.44
N ASN A 46 9.27 -8.38 17.79
CA ASN A 46 9.45 -7.03 17.24
C ASN A 46 8.60 -6.80 15.97
N LEU A 47 8.43 -7.83 15.12
CA LEU A 47 7.57 -7.77 13.94
C LEU A 47 6.10 -7.58 14.32
N GLN A 48 5.64 -8.18 15.43
CA GLN A 48 4.27 -7.99 15.91
C GLN A 48 3.95 -6.53 16.17
N GLY A 49 4.90 -5.75 16.71
CA GLY A 49 4.74 -4.31 16.90
C GLY A 49 4.92 -3.49 15.63
N ALA A 50 5.73 -3.96 14.67
CA ALA A 50 6.08 -3.20 13.46
C ALA A 50 5.07 -3.38 12.31
N ILE A 51 4.61 -4.60 12.08
CA ILE A 51 3.73 -4.94 10.94
C ILE A 51 2.40 -5.54 11.38
N GLY A 52 2.29 -6.04 12.63
CA GLY A 52 1.05 -6.50 13.27
C GLY A 52 0.05 -7.18 12.32
N PRO A 53 -1.06 -6.51 11.94
CA PRO A 53 -2.09 -7.09 11.07
C PRO A 53 -1.68 -7.40 9.63
N ALA A 54 -0.59 -6.80 9.14
CA ALA A 54 -0.07 -7.07 7.81
C ALA A 54 0.72 -8.38 7.70
N VAL A 55 0.85 -9.16 8.79
CA VAL A 55 1.70 -10.38 8.81
C VAL A 55 1.31 -11.41 7.76
N MET A 56 0.02 -11.60 7.48
CA MET A 56 -0.44 -12.54 6.45
C MET A 56 -0.03 -12.09 5.04
N THR A 57 -0.18 -10.80 4.76
CA THR A 57 0.27 -10.21 3.50
C THR A 57 1.79 -10.28 3.38
N ALA A 58 2.52 -9.96 4.45
CA ALA A 58 3.98 -10.05 4.49
C ALA A 58 4.48 -11.47 4.22
N LEU A 59 3.82 -12.48 4.81
CA LEU A 59 4.12 -13.89 4.55
C LEU A 59 3.81 -14.25 3.10
N SER A 60 2.66 -13.85 2.56
CA SER A 60 2.32 -14.08 1.15
C SER A 60 3.35 -13.47 0.20
N ILE A 61 3.88 -12.28 0.51
CA ILE A 61 4.92 -11.62 -0.27
C ILE A 61 6.24 -12.38 -0.19
N TYR A 62 6.62 -12.83 1.01
CA TYR A 62 7.86 -13.58 1.20
C TYR A 62 7.82 -14.95 0.52
N SER A 63 6.69 -15.65 0.62
CA SER A 63 6.47 -16.95 -0.01
C SER A 63 6.17 -16.86 -1.50
N HIS A 64 6.02 -15.66 -2.06
CA HIS A 64 5.77 -15.49 -3.49
C HIS A 64 6.98 -15.95 -4.30
N ASP A 65 6.76 -17.00 -5.07
CA ASP A 65 7.72 -17.51 -6.04
C ASP A 65 7.33 -16.94 -7.42
N PRO A 66 8.12 -16.01 -7.99
CA PRO A 66 7.80 -15.43 -9.29
C PRO A 66 7.86 -16.43 -10.45
N SER A 67 8.35 -17.65 -10.21
CA SER A 67 8.35 -18.76 -11.18
C SER A 67 7.10 -19.65 -11.12
N LYS A 68 6.23 -19.47 -10.11
CA LYS A 68 4.97 -20.20 -10.00
C LYS A 68 3.83 -19.34 -10.52
N ASP A 69 3.16 -19.84 -11.55
CA ASP A 69 2.21 -19.10 -12.41
C ASP A 69 0.96 -18.56 -11.71
N MET A 70 0.70 -19.00 -10.48
CA MET A 70 -0.31 -18.41 -9.61
C MET A 70 0.30 -18.23 -8.22
N PRO A 71 0.38 -17.00 -7.68
CA PRO A 71 0.39 -16.86 -6.24
C PRO A 71 -0.85 -17.61 -5.77
N GLY A 72 -0.70 -18.51 -4.80
CA GLY A 72 -1.85 -18.84 -3.99
C GLY A 72 -2.32 -17.50 -3.46
N ILE A 73 -3.39 -16.94 -4.05
CA ILE A 73 -4.05 -15.76 -3.53
C ILE A 73 -4.55 -16.27 -2.20
N VAL A 74 -3.75 -16.03 -1.17
CA VAL A 74 -4.18 -16.24 0.19
C VAL A 74 -5.24 -15.18 0.33
N ALA A 75 -6.47 -15.51 -0.04
CA ALA A 75 -7.63 -14.74 0.32
C ALA A 75 -7.54 -14.63 1.85
N PRO A 76 -7.42 -13.43 2.44
CA PRO A 76 -7.56 -13.23 3.88
C PRO A 76 -8.98 -13.55 4.39
N ASN A 77 -9.61 -14.60 3.86
CA ASN A 77 -10.58 -15.41 4.58
C ASN A 77 -9.97 -16.07 5.84
N ALA A 78 -8.67 -15.83 6.11
CA ALA A 78 -8.00 -16.10 7.37
C ALA A 78 -8.38 -15.12 8.51
N ARG A 79 -9.49 -14.37 8.45
CA ARG A 79 -10.02 -13.68 9.65
C ARG A 79 -10.37 -14.66 10.79
N ASP A 80 -10.57 -15.95 10.47
CA ASP A 80 -10.76 -17.02 11.46
C ASP A 80 -9.44 -17.57 12.06
N GLN A 81 -8.27 -17.26 11.47
CA GLN A 81 -7.00 -17.58 12.11
C GLN A 81 -6.53 -16.37 12.90
N SER A 82 -6.57 -16.47 14.24
CA SER A 82 -6.03 -15.41 15.09
C SER A 82 -4.60 -15.08 14.65
N SER A 83 -4.27 -13.79 14.50
CA SER A 83 -2.90 -13.35 14.14
C SER A 83 -1.86 -14.00 15.06
N GLN A 84 -2.22 -14.28 16.31
CA GLN A 84 -1.41 -15.00 17.28
C GLN A 84 -1.00 -16.41 16.82
N THR A 85 -1.88 -17.14 16.15
CA THR A 85 -1.59 -18.46 15.58
C THR A 85 -0.52 -18.37 14.50
N ILE A 86 -0.55 -17.31 13.69
CA ILE A 86 0.41 -17.09 12.60
C ILE A 86 1.79 -16.75 13.16
N TRP A 87 1.85 -15.84 14.14
CA TRP A 87 3.09 -15.48 14.82
C TRP A 87 3.81 -16.68 15.43
N ASN A 88 3.06 -17.63 15.99
CA ASN A 88 3.61 -18.85 16.56
C ASN A 88 4.19 -19.81 15.50
N ARG A 89 3.64 -19.79 14.28
CA ARG A 89 3.97 -20.71 13.18
C ARG A 89 5.08 -20.21 12.27
N LEU A 90 5.40 -18.92 12.27
CA LEU A 90 6.50 -18.36 11.48
C LEU A 90 7.82 -19.10 11.77
N THR A 91 8.47 -19.54 10.71
CA THR A 91 9.83 -20.08 10.72
C THR A 91 10.83 -18.96 10.95
N GLU A 92 12.06 -19.31 11.32
CA GLU A 92 13.12 -18.32 11.47
C GLU A 92 13.45 -17.61 10.14
N ASP A 93 13.52 -18.36 9.04
CA ASP A 93 13.82 -17.82 7.72
C ASP A 93 12.76 -16.82 7.25
N GLU A 94 11.47 -17.12 7.44
CA GLU A 94 10.38 -16.19 7.16
C GLU A 94 10.48 -14.92 8.00
N ALA A 95 10.74 -15.05 9.31
CA ALA A 95 10.89 -13.89 10.19
C ALA A 95 12.08 -13.01 9.77
N VAL A 96 13.20 -13.61 9.36
CA VAL A 96 14.38 -12.90 8.84
C VAL A 96 14.07 -12.20 7.52
N GLY A 97 13.42 -12.90 6.58
CA GLY A 97 13.05 -12.36 5.27
C GLY A 97 12.09 -11.18 5.37
N ILE A 98 11.02 -11.33 6.15
CA ILE A 98 10.04 -10.27 6.40
C ILE A 98 10.70 -9.07 7.09
N THR A 99 11.54 -9.31 8.10
CA THR A 99 12.31 -8.23 8.76
C THR A 99 13.21 -7.50 7.76
N GLY A 100 13.90 -8.24 6.89
CA GLY A 100 14.75 -7.68 5.85
C GLY A 100 13.97 -6.79 4.88
N PHE A 101 12.81 -7.25 4.42
CA PHE A 101 11.93 -6.47 3.53
C PHE A 101 11.39 -5.21 4.22
N TYR A 102 10.93 -5.33 5.48
CA TYR A 102 10.44 -4.21 6.28
C TYR A 102 11.52 -3.14 6.44
N MET A 103 12.68 -3.53 6.94
CA MET A 103 13.79 -2.60 7.24
C MET A 103 14.38 -1.96 6.00
N LYS A 104 14.45 -2.71 4.90
CA LYS A 104 15.10 -2.25 3.66
C LYS A 104 14.18 -1.41 2.79
N TYR A 105 12.89 -1.75 2.69
CA TYR A 105 11.99 -1.11 1.73
C TYR A 105 10.81 -0.43 2.40
N THR A 106 10.13 -1.11 3.33
CA THR A 106 8.86 -0.61 3.88
C THR A 106 9.07 0.58 4.78
N LEU A 107 9.89 0.47 5.81
CA LEU A 107 10.09 1.53 6.81
C LEU A 107 10.61 2.85 6.20
N PRO A 108 11.63 2.86 5.31
CA PRO A 108 12.07 4.11 4.68
C PRO A 108 10.96 4.78 3.85
N VAL A 109 10.20 4.01 3.08
CA VAL A 109 9.10 4.52 2.25
C VAL A 109 7.96 5.03 3.14
N VAL A 110 7.59 4.31 4.20
CA VAL A 110 6.55 4.74 5.16
C VAL A 110 6.90 6.10 5.76
N ARG A 111 8.14 6.29 6.22
CA ARG A 111 8.60 7.57 6.79
C ARG A 111 8.56 8.71 5.79
N HIS A 112 9.00 8.46 4.56
CA HIS A 112 8.98 9.48 3.52
C HIS A 112 7.54 9.84 3.12
N TYR A 113 6.70 8.83 2.94
CA TYR A 113 5.30 9.01 2.59
C TYR A 113 4.51 9.70 3.70
N SER A 114 4.71 9.32 4.97
CA SER A 114 4.01 9.94 6.10
C SER A 114 4.31 11.43 6.23
N GLN A 115 5.57 11.83 6.05
CA GLN A 115 5.93 13.25 6.00
C GLN A 115 5.32 13.96 4.81
N HIS A 116 5.26 13.31 3.64
CA HIS A 116 4.61 13.87 2.46
C HIS A 116 3.13 14.17 2.71
N ILE A 117 2.36 13.19 3.19
CA ILE A 117 0.92 13.38 3.46
C ILE A 117 0.68 14.31 4.65
N TRP A 118 1.58 14.33 5.64
CA TRP A 118 1.53 15.29 6.75
C TRP A 118 1.64 16.73 6.24
N ASN A 119 2.65 17.01 5.40
CA ASN A 119 2.84 18.33 4.81
C ASN A 119 1.62 18.79 3.99
N ASN A 120 0.96 17.85 3.29
CA ASN A 120 -0.29 18.14 2.59
C ASN A 120 -1.46 18.39 3.55
N PHE A 121 -1.49 17.71 4.71
CA PHE A 121 -2.54 17.85 5.72
C PHE A 121 -2.48 19.20 6.44
N ILE A 122 -1.31 19.56 6.98
CA ILE A 122 -1.15 20.83 7.71
C ILE A 122 -0.97 22.03 6.77
N GLY A 123 -0.58 21.79 5.51
CA GLY A 123 -0.31 22.82 4.53
C GLY A 123 0.76 23.81 5.02
N LYS A 124 0.52 25.11 4.80
CA LYS A 124 1.45 26.18 5.22
C LYS A 124 1.39 26.53 6.72
N ARG A 125 0.65 25.77 7.55
CA ARG A 125 0.48 26.07 8.98
C ARG A 125 1.69 25.66 9.84
N SER A 126 2.72 25.08 9.22
CA SER A 126 3.83 24.45 9.94
C SER A 126 4.78 25.44 10.65
N THR A 127 5.02 25.18 11.93
CA THR A 127 6.31 25.37 12.60
C THR A 127 7.22 24.17 12.25
N ASP A 128 8.54 24.36 12.07
CA ASP A 128 9.54 23.37 11.55
C ASP A 128 9.60 21.95 12.19
N GLN A 129 8.69 21.54 13.07
CA GLN A 129 8.63 20.20 13.64
C GLN A 129 7.95 19.19 12.70
N ALA A 130 8.70 18.13 12.39
CA ALA A 130 8.21 16.96 11.68
C ALA A 130 7.23 16.15 12.56
N HIS A 131 6.16 15.63 11.97
CA HIS A 131 5.22 14.76 12.69
C HIS A 131 5.83 13.39 12.95
N GLU A 132 5.75 12.95 14.20
CA GLU A 132 6.08 11.58 14.58
C GLU A 132 4.80 10.75 14.59
N CYS A 133 4.70 9.80 13.65
CA CYS A 133 3.53 8.93 13.56
C CYS A 133 3.32 8.17 14.87
N THR A 134 2.07 8.13 15.33
CA THR A 134 1.70 7.26 16.45
C THR A 134 1.75 5.79 16.03
N GLY A 135 1.65 4.88 17.01
CA GLY A 135 1.70 3.44 16.74
C GLY A 135 0.60 2.96 15.78
N SER A 136 -0.63 3.47 15.94
CA SER A 136 -1.77 3.13 15.07
C SER A 136 -1.58 3.69 13.65
N GLU A 137 -1.11 4.93 13.52
CA GLU A 137 -0.81 5.56 12.23
C GLU A 137 0.28 4.80 11.47
N LEU A 138 1.37 4.46 12.16
CA LEU A 138 2.48 3.69 11.59
C LEU A 138 2.03 2.30 11.12
N LEU A 139 1.18 1.62 11.89
CA LEU A 139 0.65 0.33 11.53
C LEU A 139 -0.28 0.38 10.30
N ARG A 140 -1.18 1.39 10.21
CA ARG A 140 -2.04 1.59 9.03
C ARG A 140 -1.21 1.87 7.77
N LEU A 141 -0.23 2.78 7.87
CA LEU A 141 0.68 3.09 6.77
C LEU A 141 1.47 1.84 6.33
N THR A 142 1.97 1.07 7.29
CA THR A 142 2.72 -0.16 7.01
C THR A 142 1.83 -1.20 6.33
N ARG A 143 0.60 -1.42 6.84
CA ARG A 143 -0.40 -2.30 6.22
C ARG A 143 -0.68 -1.89 4.77
N ALA A 144 -0.89 -0.60 4.52
CA ALA A 144 -1.13 -0.08 3.18
C ALA A 144 0.03 -0.34 2.21
N MET A 145 1.28 -0.19 2.67
CA MET A 145 2.48 -0.47 1.87
C MET A 145 2.57 -1.96 1.49
N TYR A 146 2.25 -2.84 2.43
CA TYR A 146 2.20 -4.28 2.19
C TYR A 146 1.09 -4.66 1.21
N HIS A 147 -0.12 -4.12 1.36
CA HIS A 147 -1.19 -4.33 0.39
C HIS A 147 -0.82 -3.78 -0.99
N PHE A 148 -0.26 -2.58 -1.09
CA PHE A 148 0.20 -2.02 -2.36
C PHE A 148 1.25 -2.92 -3.03
N HIS A 149 2.22 -3.45 -2.28
CA HIS A 149 3.23 -4.34 -2.85
C HIS A 149 2.61 -5.66 -3.34
N GLN A 150 1.72 -6.26 -2.55
CA GLN A 150 1.02 -7.49 -2.91
C GLN A 150 0.11 -7.27 -4.13
N PHE A 151 -0.58 -6.14 -4.20
CA PHE A 151 -1.37 -5.73 -5.36
C PHE A 151 -0.52 -5.72 -6.63
N GLY A 152 0.71 -5.19 -6.57
CA GLY A 152 1.68 -5.26 -7.66
C GLY A 152 2.03 -6.69 -8.09
N GLN A 153 2.17 -7.62 -7.14
CA GLN A 153 2.43 -9.05 -7.43
C GLN A 153 1.23 -9.74 -8.10
N VAL A 154 0.00 -9.52 -7.60
CA VAL A 154 -1.22 -10.11 -8.18
C VAL A 154 -1.49 -9.51 -9.58
N ALA A 155 -1.30 -8.21 -9.72
CA ALA A 155 -1.42 -7.51 -10.99
C ALA A 155 -0.32 -7.92 -11.99
N GLY A 156 0.85 -8.31 -11.49
CA GLY A 156 2.00 -8.77 -12.29
C GLY A 156 1.87 -10.20 -12.81
N ILE A 157 0.84 -10.96 -12.41
CA ILE A 157 0.53 -12.27 -13.00
C ILE A 157 0.24 -12.04 -14.48
N SER A 158 1.18 -12.44 -15.33
CA SER A 158 1.15 -12.16 -16.75
C SER A 158 -0.12 -12.69 -17.40
N SER A 159 -0.77 -11.89 -18.24
CA SER A 159 -1.87 -12.31 -19.11
C SER A 159 -1.47 -13.37 -20.15
N ARG A 160 -0.18 -13.76 -20.19
CA ARG A 160 0.31 -14.88 -21.01
C ARG A 160 0.13 -16.24 -20.31
N THR A 161 -0.08 -16.25 -18.99
CA THR A 161 -0.11 -17.47 -18.18
C THR A 161 -1.51 -17.87 -17.75
N ILE A 162 -2.44 -16.92 -17.65
CA ILE A 162 -3.85 -17.16 -17.32
C ILE A 162 -4.77 -16.36 -18.22
N GLU A 163 -5.99 -16.87 -18.43
CA GLU A 163 -7.02 -16.16 -19.17
C GLU A 163 -7.42 -14.86 -18.44
N PHE A 164 -7.85 -13.85 -19.21
CA PHE A 164 -8.19 -12.53 -18.67
C PHE A 164 -9.27 -12.60 -17.57
N ASP A 165 -10.25 -13.49 -17.72
CA ASP A 165 -11.34 -13.65 -16.76
C ASP A 165 -10.85 -14.27 -15.44
N ASP A 166 -9.94 -15.25 -15.49
CA ASP A 166 -9.31 -15.84 -14.31
C ASP A 166 -8.46 -14.80 -13.57
N TRP A 167 -7.73 -13.97 -14.31
CA TRP A 167 -6.95 -12.87 -13.76
C TRP A 167 -7.83 -11.82 -13.10
N MET A 168 -8.93 -11.41 -13.74
CA MET A 168 -9.90 -10.48 -13.17
C MET A 168 -10.55 -11.05 -11.90
N SER A 169 -10.88 -12.35 -11.89
CA SER A 169 -11.42 -13.05 -10.73
C SER A 169 -10.42 -13.07 -9.56
N ALA A 170 -9.14 -13.31 -9.85
CA ALA A 170 -8.04 -13.22 -8.90
C ALA A 170 -7.91 -11.82 -8.28
N MET A 171 -7.94 -10.78 -9.10
CA MET A 171 -7.88 -9.38 -8.64
C MET A 171 -9.10 -9.00 -7.80
N ASP A 172 -10.29 -9.40 -8.20
CA ASP A 172 -11.52 -9.16 -7.45
C ASP A 172 -11.48 -9.88 -6.10
N SER A 173 -11.05 -11.14 -6.08
CA SER A 173 -10.86 -11.91 -4.85
C SER A 173 -9.85 -11.26 -3.92
N TYR A 174 -8.78 -10.66 -4.47
CA TYR A 174 -7.80 -9.91 -3.69
C TYR A 174 -8.42 -8.65 -3.06
N ILE A 175 -9.14 -7.84 -3.84
CA ILE A 175 -9.76 -6.61 -3.35
C ILE A 175 -10.84 -6.91 -2.31
N GLU A 176 -11.70 -7.88 -2.58
CA GLU A 176 -12.81 -8.29 -1.69
C GLU A 176 -12.35 -8.90 -0.37
N SER A 177 -11.06 -9.22 -0.27
CA SER A 177 -10.47 -9.78 0.93
C SER A 177 -10.10 -8.72 1.97
N MET A 178 -10.00 -7.45 1.54
CA MET A 178 -9.76 -6.29 2.38
C MET A 178 -11.08 -5.62 2.76
N THR A 179 -11.09 -4.89 3.87
CA THR A 179 -12.17 -3.92 4.13
C THR A 179 -12.07 -2.72 3.19
N SER A 180 -13.16 -2.00 2.98
CA SER A 180 -13.16 -0.86 2.05
C SER A 180 -12.23 0.28 2.48
N TRP A 181 -12.00 0.48 3.77
CA TRP A 181 -10.99 1.44 4.23
C TRP A 181 -9.56 0.93 4.04
N GLU A 182 -9.30 -0.37 4.14
CA GLU A 182 -7.99 -0.96 3.79
C GLU A 182 -7.69 -0.85 2.29
N VAL A 183 -8.72 -1.03 1.44
CA VAL A 183 -8.61 -0.76 0.00
C VAL A 183 -8.27 0.70 -0.24
N GLU A 184 -8.94 1.62 0.46
CA GLU A 184 -8.68 3.06 0.35
C GLU A 184 -7.27 3.45 0.85
N GLU A 185 -6.80 2.85 1.96
CA GLU A 185 -5.43 2.97 2.45
C GLU A 185 -4.43 2.58 1.35
N MET A 186 -4.63 1.43 0.70
CA MET A 186 -3.81 0.98 -0.42
C MET A 186 -3.88 1.95 -1.62
N ILE A 187 -5.06 2.46 -1.97
CA ILE A 187 -5.23 3.42 -3.07
C ILE A 187 -4.46 4.72 -2.79
N CYS A 188 -4.46 5.22 -1.56
CA CYS A 188 -3.68 6.41 -1.20
C CYS A 188 -2.18 6.20 -1.49
N VAL A 189 -1.63 5.04 -1.12
CA VAL A 189 -0.25 4.67 -1.45
C VAL A 189 -0.06 4.56 -2.96
N TYR A 190 -0.97 3.88 -3.66
CA TYR A 190 -0.92 3.73 -5.12
C TYR A 190 -0.82 5.09 -5.83
N GLU A 191 -1.67 6.04 -5.46
CA GLU A 191 -1.70 7.39 -6.03
C GLU A 191 -0.39 8.15 -5.78
N PHE A 192 0.17 8.04 -4.57
CA PHE A 192 1.48 8.61 -4.26
C PHE A 192 2.60 8.02 -5.13
N VAL A 193 2.59 6.71 -5.32
CA VAL A 193 3.58 6.02 -6.16
C VAL A 193 3.40 6.40 -7.62
N ARG A 194 2.17 6.46 -8.11
CA ARG A 194 1.84 6.92 -9.47
C ARG A 194 2.36 8.33 -9.71
N ALA A 195 2.03 9.28 -8.83
CA ALA A 195 2.50 10.66 -8.94
C ALA A 195 4.04 10.78 -8.89
N THR A 196 4.71 9.89 -8.15
CA THR A 196 6.17 9.83 -8.11
C THR A 196 6.76 9.36 -9.45
N PHE A 197 6.18 8.34 -10.06
CA PHE A 197 6.63 7.85 -11.36
C PHE A 197 6.22 8.76 -12.53
N GLU A 198 5.08 9.45 -12.46
CA GLU A 198 4.72 10.50 -13.42
C GLU A 198 5.82 11.58 -13.48
N ARG A 199 6.21 12.13 -12.32
CA ARG A 199 7.32 13.09 -12.24
C ARG A 199 8.64 12.51 -12.74
N THR A 200 8.90 11.23 -12.46
CA THR A 200 10.10 10.54 -12.93
C THR A 200 10.10 10.40 -14.45
N PHE A 201 8.97 10.02 -15.04
CA PHE A 201 8.80 9.88 -16.49
C PHE A 201 8.99 11.22 -17.20
N ASP A 202 8.44 12.30 -16.64
CA ASP A 202 8.65 13.65 -17.15
C ASP A 202 10.13 14.05 -17.11
N ALA A 203 10.84 13.70 -16.03
CA ALA A 203 12.25 14.03 -15.87
C ALA A 203 13.16 13.31 -16.88
N ILE A 204 12.87 12.04 -17.21
CA ILE A 204 13.69 11.23 -18.14
C ILE A 204 13.16 11.22 -19.58
N ARG A 205 12.08 11.96 -19.86
CA ARG A 205 11.27 11.81 -21.08
C ARG A 205 12.11 11.83 -22.36
N TRP A 206 13.04 12.79 -22.45
CA TRP A 206 13.92 12.91 -23.62
C TRP A 206 14.97 11.80 -23.67
N ASP A 207 15.49 11.35 -22.52
CA ASP A 207 16.48 10.28 -22.46
C ASP A 207 15.93 8.95 -22.96
N VAL A 208 14.62 8.72 -22.85
CA VAL A 208 14.00 7.48 -23.32
C VAL A 208 13.25 7.65 -24.63
N ASP A 209 13.27 8.83 -25.24
CA ASP A 209 12.57 9.07 -26.51
C ASP A 209 13.26 8.32 -27.65
N GLN A 210 12.47 7.64 -28.49
CA GLN A 210 12.98 6.93 -29.67
C GLN A 210 13.72 7.82 -30.69
N ASN A 211 13.48 9.14 -30.64
CA ASN A 211 14.15 10.12 -31.49
C ASN A 211 15.40 10.72 -30.84
N ASN A 212 15.79 10.26 -29.65
CA ASN A 212 17.03 10.72 -29.02
C ASN A 212 18.24 10.22 -29.84
N PRO A 213 19.17 11.12 -30.25
CA PRO A 213 20.32 10.75 -31.08
C PRO A 213 21.20 9.62 -30.54
N LYS A 214 21.15 9.35 -29.22
CA LYS A 214 21.88 8.24 -28.61
C LYS A 214 21.46 6.85 -29.12
N PHE A 215 20.34 6.76 -29.83
CA PHE A 215 19.81 5.52 -30.41
C PHE A 215 20.05 5.41 -31.94
N ASP A 216 20.69 6.39 -32.57
CA ASP A 216 20.89 6.43 -34.03
C ASP A 216 21.77 5.28 -34.55
N ASP A 217 22.58 4.66 -33.69
CA ASP A 217 23.44 3.52 -34.01
C ASP A 217 22.69 2.17 -34.11
N GLN A 218 21.46 2.09 -33.60
CA GLN A 218 20.69 0.84 -33.51
C GLN A 218 19.93 0.46 -34.79
N HIS A 219 20.20 1.08 -35.93
CA HIS A 219 19.57 0.77 -37.23
C HIS A 219 18.03 1.01 -37.27
N ARG A 220 17.51 1.85 -36.37
CA ARG A 220 16.08 2.25 -36.25
C ARG A 220 15.07 1.09 -36.34
N PRO A 221 15.01 0.17 -35.36
CA PRO A 221 13.82 -0.64 -35.15
C PRO A 221 12.61 0.28 -34.84
N PRO A 222 11.35 -0.22 -34.93
CA PRO A 222 10.16 0.57 -34.60
C PRO A 222 10.24 1.27 -33.23
N THR A 223 10.95 0.68 -32.26
CA THR A 223 11.40 1.33 -31.02
C THR A 223 12.78 0.76 -30.63
N PRO A 224 13.83 1.60 -30.49
CA PRO A 224 15.18 1.17 -30.08
C PRO A 224 15.23 0.52 -28.69
N ASP A 225 16.24 -0.33 -28.44
CA ASP A 225 16.47 -0.93 -27.13
C ASP A 225 16.79 0.16 -26.11
N GLY A 226 15.99 0.20 -25.03
CA GLY A 226 16.06 1.23 -23.99
C GLY A 226 15.32 2.53 -24.33
N ALA A 227 14.66 2.61 -25.48
CA ALA A 227 13.71 3.67 -25.82
C ALA A 227 12.27 3.25 -25.53
N PHE A 228 11.40 4.22 -25.25
CA PHE A 228 10.01 4.02 -24.86
C PHE A 228 9.15 5.13 -25.48
N ASP A 229 8.04 4.75 -26.14
CA ASP A 229 7.06 5.72 -26.63
C ASP A 229 6.15 6.19 -25.48
N LEU A 230 6.68 7.11 -24.66
CA LEU A 230 5.93 7.70 -23.56
C LEU A 230 4.83 8.67 -24.03
N ALA A 231 4.83 9.07 -25.31
CA ALA A 231 3.77 9.94 -25.84
C ALA A 231 2.49 9.15 -26.13
N VAL A 232 2.61 7.96 -26.74
CA VAL A 232 1.46 7.14 -27.11
C VAL A 232 1.12 6.13 -26.03
N GLU A 233 2.13 5.44 -25.48
CA GLU A 233 1.95 4.33 -24.54
C GLU A 233 2.28 4.70 -23.09
N GLY A 234 2.58 5.98 -22.82
CA GLY A 234 3.02 6.46 -21.50
C GLY A 234 2.13 6.01 -20.35
N ARG A 235 0.80 5.97 -20.53
CA ARG A 235 -0.14 5.48 -19.51
C ARG A 235 0.06 3.99 -19.18
N MET A 236 0.25 3.15 -20.19
CA MET A 236 0.46 1.70 -20.00
C MET A 236 1.81 1.44 -19.33
N TYR A 237 2.85 2.18 -19.73
CA TYR A 237 4.17 2.12 -19.09
C TYR A 237 4.12 2.60 -17.65
N LEU A 238 3.40 3.69 -17.36
CA LEU A 238 3.25 4.20 -16.02
C LEU A 238 2.55 3.18 -15.12
N ASN A 239 1.42 2.63 -15.57
CA ASN A 239 0.66 1.64 -14.80
C ASN A 239 1.52 0.41 -14.50
N GLY A 240 2.23 -0.13 -15.49
CA GLY A 240 3.11 -1.28 -15.27
C GLY A 240 4.28 -0.97 -14.35
N THR A 241 4.86 0.23 -14.45
CA THR A 241 6.00 0.65 -13.62
C THR A 241 5.60 0.85 -12.16
N VAL A 242 4.42 1.44 -11.89
CA VAL A 242 3.87 1.57 -10.53
C VAL A 242 3.72 0.20 -9.86
N LEU A 243 3.28 -0.81 -10.62
CA LEU A 243 3.06 -2.17 -10.11
C LEU A 243 4.36 -2.94 -9.81
N ARG A 244 5.55 -2.38 -10.09
CA ARG A 244 6.85 -2.96 -9.67
C ARG A 244 7.06 -2.91 -8.15
N GLY A 245 6.22 -2.17 -7.43
CA GLY A 245 6.15 -2.18 -5.97
C GLY A 245 7.29 -1.45 -5.26
N LEU A 246 7.40 -1.69 -3.95
CA LEU A 246 8.31 -0.97 -3.06
C LEU A 246 9.80 -1.03 -3.43
N PRO A 247 10.37 -2.13 -3.97
CA PRO A 247 11.80 -2.16 -4.32
C PRO A 247 12.22 -1.13 -5.38
N LEU A 248 11.40 -0.95 -6.43
CA LEU A 248 11.68 0.07 -7.45
C LEU A 248 11.47 1.47 -6.88
N LEU A 249 10.35 1.69 -6.19
CA LEU A 249 10.04 2.98 -5.54
C LEU A 249 11.16 3.41 -4.59
N HIS A 250 11.63 2.51 -3.74
CA HIS A 250 12.74 2.77 -2.82
C HIS A 250 14.01 3.15 -3.60
N THR A 251 14.30 2.46 -4.71
CA THR A 251 15.48 2.76 -5.53
C THR A 251 15.38 4.16 -6.12
N VAL A 252 14.23 4.52 -6.69
CA VAL A 252 13.99 5.85 -7.25
C VAL A 252 14.09 6.94 -6.19
N LEU A 253 13.46 6.75 -5.02
CA LEU A 253 13.41 7.77 -3.96
C LEU A 253 14.72 7.96 -3.20
N PHE A 254 15.47 6.88 -2.93
CA PHE A 254 16.56 6.91 -1.96
C PHE A 254 17.94 6.52 -2.51
N LYS A 255 18.01 5.94 -3.71
CA LYS A 255 19.28 5.50 -4.30
C LYS A 255 19.71 6.28 -5.52
N SER A 256 18.80 7.01 -6.15
CA SER A 256 19.13 7.90 -7.27
C SER A 256 20.03 9.03 -6.80
N HIS A 257 21.32 8.94 -7.11
CA HIS A 257 22.31 9.97 -6.78
C HIS A 257 22.57 10.93 -7.95
N ASP A 258 22.28 10.53 -9.18
CA ASP A 258 22.36 11.36 -10.38
C ASP A 258 21.32 10.95 -11.42
N HIS A 259 21.24 11.77 -12.47
CA HIS A 259 20.30 11.60 -13.59
C HIS A 259 20.58 10.35 -14.41
N GLU A 260 21.85 10.01 -14.63
CA GLU A 260 22.23 8.84 -15.44
C GLU A 260 21.84 7.52 -14.76
N PHE A 261 22.04 7.44 -13.45
CA PHE A 261 21.58 6.32 -12.64
C PHE A 261 20.06 6.19 -12.70
N LEU A 262 19.33 7.31 -12.61
CA LEU A 262 17.86 7.31 -12.72
C LEU A 262 17.41 6.80 -14.09
N VAL A 263 17.96 7.33 -15.18
CA VAL A 263 17.66 6.91 -16.55
C VAL A 263 17.93 5.41 -16.73
N THR A 264 19.12 4.94 -16.33
CA THR A 264 19.51 3.51 -16.47
C THR A 264 18.61 2.59 -15.65
N THR A 265 18.29 3.01 -14.42
CA THR A 265 17.36 2.27 -13.55
C THR A 265 15.99 2.16 -14.20
N MET A 266 15.46 3.27 -14.70
CA MET A 266 14.14 3.31 -15.32
C MET A 266 14.10 2.54 -16.64
N GLN A 267 15.11 2.66 -17.51
CA GLN A 267 15.20 1.86 -18.73
C GLN A 267 15.13 0.35 -18.46
N SER A 268 15.68 -0.10 -17.32
CA SER A 268 15.66 -1.52 -16.93
C SER A 268 14.36 -1.97 -16.26
N HIS A 269 13.51 -1.04 -15.82
CA HIS A 269 12.34 -1.35 -14.97
C HIS A 269 11.00 -0.84 -15.50
N ILE A 270 11.01 0.04 -16.50
CA ILE A 270 9.78 0.44 -17.20
C ILE A 270 9.19 -0.81 -17.84
N THR A 271 7.94 -1.08 -17.50
CA THR A 271 7.18 -2.21 -18.04
C THR A 271 5.78 -1.76 -18.41
N ARG A 272 5.20 -2.41 -19.42
CA ARG A 272 3.82 -2.17 -19.84
C ARG A 272 2.87 -2.96 -18.95
N SER A 273 1.73 -2.37 -18.67
CA SER A 273 0.57 -3.10 -18.15
C SER A 273 -0.70 -2.60 -18.84
N ALA A 274 -1.56 -3.55 -19.22
CA ALA A 274 -2.90 -3.24 -19.73
C ALA A 274 -3.89 -2.89 -18.60
N ILE A 275 -3.47 -3.05 -17.35
CA ILE A 275 -4.30 -2.79 -16.18
C ILE A 275 -4.51 -1.29 -16.08
N SER A 276 -5.76 -0.86 -16.23
CA SER A 276 -6.14 0.48 -15.82
C SER A 276 -6.52 0.49 -14.34
N THR A 277 -6.02 1.48 -13.63
CA THR A 277 -6.38 1.81 -12.25
C THR A 277 -7.08 3.15 -12.15
N ASP A 278 -7.42 3.75 -13.31
CA ASP A 278 -8.13 5.02 -13.36
C ASP A 278 -9.54 4.92 -12.76
N GLY A 279 -10.07 6.06 -12.30
CA GLY A 279 -11.36 6.10 -11.62
C GLY A 279 -12.58 5.87 -12.52
N VAL A 280 -12.43 5.76 -13.85
CA VAL A 280 -13.57 5.70 -14.78
C VAL A 280 -13.72 4.30 -15.42
N VAL A 281 -12.61 3.65 -15.76
CA VAL A 281 -12.56 2.36 -16.45
C VAL A 281 -11.55 1.39 -15.80
N GLY A 282 -10.86 1.81 -14.75
CA GLY A 282 -9.90 0.98 -14.03
C GLY A 282 -10.50 0.17 -12.89
N ILE A 283 -9.66 -0.65 -12.26
CA ILE A 283 -10.06 -1.62 -11.23
C ILE A 283 -10.70 -1.00 -9.98
N PHE A 284 -10.50 0.30 -9.76
CA PHE A 284 -11.09 1.08 -8.67
C PHE A 284 -12.23 2.00 -9.14
N SER A 285 -12.64 1.87 -10.41
CA SER A 285 -13.69 2.68 -11.02
C SER A 285 -15.08 2.32 -10.52
N ASP A 286 -16.01 3.23 -10.78
CA ASP A 286 -17.45 3.00 -10.66
C ASP A 286 -17.89 1.73 -11.42
N THR A 287 -17.47 1.59 -12.68
CA THR A 287 -17.82 0.44 -13.54
C THR A 287 -17.45 -0.90 -12.88
N ASP A 288 -16.23 -1.01 -12.37
CA ASP A 288 -15.75 -2.24 -11.74
C ASP A 288 -16.39 -2.50 -10.38
N GLN A 289 -16.66 -1.45 -9.60
CA GLN A 289 -17.39 -1.59 -8.35
C GLN A 289 -18.83 -2.07 -8.60
N ARG A 290 -19.56 -1.51 -9.57
CA ARG A 290 -20.89 -1.99 -9.99
C ARG A 290 -20.86 -3.47 -10.37
N ARG A 291 -19.86 -3.90 -11.14
CA ARG A 291 -19.65 -5.31 -11.52
C ARG A 291 -19.45 -6.22 -10.29
N ARG A 292 -18.73 -5.77 -9.26
CA ARG A 292 -18.56 -6.50 -7.99
C ARG A 292 -19.88 -6.59 -7.22
N TYR A 293 -20.63 -5.50 -7.07
CA TYR A 293 -21.90 -5.53 -6.34
C TYR A 293 -22.98 -6.39 -7.01
N LYS A 294 -23.04 -6.41 -8.34
CA LYS A 294 -23.92 -7.33 -9.07
C LYS A 294 -23.64 -8.81 -8.74
N ARG A 295 -22.38 -9.16 -8.49
CA ARG A 295 -22.00 -10.53 -8.08
C ARG A 295 -22.24 -10.79 -6.59
N ARG A 296 -22.33 -9.75 -5.76
CA ARG A 296 -22.58 -9.83 -4.30
C ARG A 296 -23.64 -8.82 -3.84
N PRO A 297 -24.93 -9.13 -4.03
CA PRO A 297 -26.02 -8.23 -3.64
C PRO A 297 -26.13 -8.00 -2.13
N GLN A 298 -25.57 -8.89 -1.29
CA GLN A 298 -25.61 -8.78 0.17
C GLN A 298 -24.95 -7.49 0.69
N GLY A 299 -23.82 -7.08 0.10
CA GLY A 299 -23.14 -5.85 0.52
C GLY A 299 -23.98 -4.60 0.24
N LEU A 300 -24.68 -4.58 -0.89
CA LEU A 300 -25.59 -3.50 -1.25
C LEU A 300 -26.79 -3.43 -0.29
N GLU A 301 -27.35 -4.59 0.08
CA GLU A 301 -28.45 -4.67 1.06
C GLU A 301 -28.04 -4.18 2.46
N GLU A 302 -26.82 -4.47 2.91
CA GLU A 302 -26.32 -3.96 4.18
C GLU A 302 -26.14 -2.45 4.20
N MET A 303 -25.67 -1.88 3.07
CA MET A 303 -25.58 -0.43 2.87
C MET A 303 -26.96 0.22 2.84
N ARG A 304 -27.93 -0.37 2.12
CA ARG A 304 -29.34 0.10 2.08
C ARG A 304 -29.97 0.20 3.47
N ARG A 305 -29.62 -0.74 4.36
CA ARG A 305 -30.10 -0.76 5.74
C ARG A 305 -29.44 0.29 6.63
N MET A 306 -28.43 1.01 6.14
CA MET A 306 -27.65 1.98 6.90
C MET A 306 -27.11 1.36 8.20
N SER A 307 -26.61 0.13 8.08
CA SER A 307 -26.15 -0.65 9.23
C SER A 307 -25.04 0.12 9.95
N PRO A 308 -25.07 0.21 11.30
CA PRO A 308 -24.14 1.05 12.04
C PRO A 308 -22.71 0.49 12.00
N LEU A 309 -21.75 1.36 11.74
CA LEU A 309 -20.32 1.13 11.82
C LEU A 309 -19.64 2.31 12.54
N PRO A 310 -19.87 2.46 13.86
CA PRO A 310 -19.30 3.56 14.62
C PRO A 310 -17.78 3.43 14.76
N PHE A 311 -17.11 4.56 14.98
CA PHE A 311 -15.70 4.58 15.35
C PHE A 311 -15.50 3.99 16.77
N CYS A 312 -14.67 2.95 16.86
CA CYS A 312 -14.41 2.20 18.10
C CYS A 312 -13.06 2.53 18.76
N GLY A 313 -12.37 3.59 18.32
CA GLY A 313 -11.02 3.94 18.79
C GLY A 313 -9.90 3.41 17.90
N ASP A 314 -8.67 3.83 18.18
CA ASP A 314 -7.47 3.51 17.39
C ASP A 314 -6.67 2.32 17.92
N HIS A 315 -7.12 1.68 19.02
CA HIS A 315 -6.39 0.57 19.66
C HIS A 315 -6.36 -0.71 18.82
N ASP A 316 -7.43 -0.97 18.07
CA ASP A 316 -7.52 -2.08 17.14
C ASP A 316 -7.65 -1.53 15.73
N ILE A 317 -6.56 -1.64 14.95
CA ILE A 317 -6.48 -1.12 13.59
C ILE A 317 -7.34 -1.91 12.60
N SER A 318 -7.93 -3.02 13.02
CA SER A 318 -8.96 -3.75 12.26
C SER A 318 -10.26 -2.94 12.18
N ASN A 319 -10.47 -1.97 13.08
CA ASN A 319 -11.58 -1.04 13.02
C ASN A 319 -11.30 0.10 12.04
N PRO A 320 -12.35 0.68 11.42
CA PRO A 320 -12.20 1.80 10.52
C PRO A 320 -11.63 3.05 11.23
N PRO A 321 -10.80 3.86 10.55
CA PRO A 321 -10.31 5.12 11.10
C PRO A 321 -11.43 6.15 11.25
N LEU A 322 -11.23 7.13 12.15
CA LEU A 322 -12.25 8.15 12.44
C LEU A 322 -12.69 8.91 11.17
N ALA A 323 -11.75 9.28 10.30
CA ALA A 323 -12.11 10.02 9.08
C ALA A 323 -13.00 9.19 8.14
N TRP A 324 -12.78 7.88 8.03
CA TRP A 324 -13.62 6.98 7.23
C TRP A 324 -15.05 6.93 7.77
N THR A 325 -15.20 6.65 9.07
CA THR A 325 -16.53 6.65 9.69
C THR A 325 -17.21 8.03 9.63
N THR A 326 -16.45 9.12 9.58
CA THR A 326 -16.99 10.47 9.47
C THR A 326 -17.59 10.75 8.09
N ILE A 327 -16.94 10.35 7.00
CA ILE A 327 -17.46 10.58 5.64
C ILE A 327 -18.69 9.73 5.34
N TRP A 328 -18.82 8.58 6.03
CA TRP A 328 -19.93 7.65 5.91
C TRP A 328 -20.95 7.77 7.05
N ASP A 329 -20.94 8.87 7.81
CA ASP A 329 -21.86 9.16 8.92
C ASP A 329 -22.05 8.01 9.93
N GLY A 330 -21.01 7.22 10.16
CA GLY A 330 -21.01 6.09 11.08
C GLY A 330 -21.80 4.87 10.60
N THR A 331 -22.03 4.72 9.29
CA THR A 331 -22.68 3.54 8.69
C THR A 331 -21.70 2.73 7.85
N ILE A 332 -22.04 1.46 7.61
CA ILE A 332 -21.30 0.59 6.71
C ILE A 332 -21.35 1.20 5.31
N SER A 333 -20.18 1.37 4.70
CA SER A 333 -20.03 1.66 3.28
C SER A 333 -18.95 0.77 2.71
N TYR A 334 -19.29 0.12 1.59
CA TYR A 334 -18.35 -0.69 0.83
C TYR A 334 -17.67 0.10 -0.30
N LEU A 335 -18.02 1.37 -0.49
CA LEU A 335 -17.56 2.22 -1.59
C LEU A 335 -16.18 2.82 -1.30
N TYR A 336 -15.27 2.78 -2.29
CA TYR A 336 -13.90 3.30 -2.21
C TYR A 336 -13.47 3.89 -3.56
N GLY A 337 -12.24 4.39 -3.67
CA GLY A 337 -11.67 4.78 -4.97
C GLY A 337 -12.51 5.88 -5.63
N TYR A 338 -13.16 5.61 -6.77
CA TYR A 338 -14.05 6.57 -7.44
C TYR A 338 -15.01 7.31 -6.49
N TYR A 339 -15.49 6.62 -5.44
CA TYR A 339 -16.46 7.18 -4.53
C TYR A 339 -15.89 8.13 -3.49
N THR A 340 -14.57 8.20 -3.36
CA THR A 340 -13.86 9.01 -2.36
C THR A 340 -13.10 10.17 -3.00
N SER A 341 -12.67 11.13 -2.17
CA SER A 341 -12.03 12.35 -2.66
C SER A 341 -10.55 12.16 -2.96
N ASP A 342 -10.15 12.48 -4.19
CA ASP A 342 -8.74 12.62 -4.58
C ASP A 342 -8.01 13.62 -3.67
N GLU A 343 -8.67 14.71 -3.27
CA GLU A 343 -8.10 15.70 -2.35
C GLU A 343 -7.90 15.11 -0.95
N SER A 344 -8.81 14.24 -0.48
CA SER A 344 -8.63 13.54 0.79
C SER A 344 -7.45 12.58 0.77
N ARG A 345 -7.20 11.90 -0.36
CA ARG A 345 -6.06 10.97 -0.50
C ARG A 345 -4.72 11.70 -0.47
N LYS A 346 -4.62 12.92 -0.99
CA LYS A 346 -3.37 13.72 -0.96
C LYS A 346 -2.83 13.96 0.45
N TRP A 347 -3.71 14.11 1.44
CA TRP A 347 -3.31 14.27 2.84
C TRP A 347 -3.50 12.99 3.66
N GLY A 348 -3.87 11.87 3.03
CA GLY A 348 -3.88 10.55 3.67
C GLY A 348 -4.92 10.40 4.78
N TYR A 349 -6.15 10.88 4.55
CA TYR A 349 -7.21 10.95 5.56
C TYR A 349 -7.48 9.67 6.37
N VAL A 350 -7.24 8.49 5.79
CA VAL A 350 -7.46 7.18 6.42
C VAL A 350 -6.33 6.76 7.38
N PHE A 351 -5.18 7.44 7.40
CA PHE A 351 -4.03 7.00 8.20
C PHE A 351 -4.04 7.56 9.61
N TRP A 352 -4.46 8.81 9.76
CA TRP A 352 -4.33 9.56 11.01
C TRP A 352 -5.23 8.99 12.11
N ASP A 353 -4.70 8.99 13.34
CA ASP A 353 -5.52 8.64 14.49
C ASP A 353 -6.51 9.76 14.86
N ALA A 354 -7.43 9.44 15.76
CA ALA A 354 -8.49 10.36 16.14
C ALA A 354 -7.96 11.62 16.84
N GLU A 355 -6.85 11.55 17.57
CA GLU A 355 -6.26 12.70 18.26
C GLU A 355 -5.61 13.65 17.25
N THR A 356 -4.81 13.11 16.33
CA THR A 356 -4.20 13.85 15.22
C THR A 356 -5.25 14.56 14.38
N LEU A 357 -6.33 13.86 14.00
CA LEU A 357 -7.43 14.44 13.21
C LEU A 357 -8.16 15.57 13.96
N ARG A 358 -8.49 15.36 15.24
CA ARG A 358 -9.24 16.36 16.03
C ARG A 358 -8.40 17.62 16.28
N SER A 359 -7.14 17.44 16.64
CA SER A 359 -6.22 18.53 16.98
C SER A 359 -5.92 19.43 15.78
N ASN A 360 -5.96 18.88 14.56
CA ASN A 360 -5.60 19.59 13.33
C ASN A 360 -6.81 19.93 12.43
N GLY A 361 -8.04 19.65 12.89
CA GLY A 361 -9.27 19.94 12.13
C GLY A 361 -9.55 18.99 10.96
N GLY A 362 -8.89 17.83 10.92
CA GLY A 362 -9.02 16.82 9.85
C GLY A 362 -10.42 16.22 9.75
N VAL A 363 -11.17 16.10 10.85
CA VAL A 363 -12.56 15.63 10.83
C VAL A 363 -13.45 16.55 9.99
N GLY A 364 -13.33 17.86 10.22
CA GLY A 364 -14.09 18.86 9.46
C GLY A 364 -13.65 18.93 8.00
N LEU A 365 -12.34 18.84 7.74
CA LEU A 365 -11.80 18.84 6.38
C LEU A 365 -12.28 17.62 5.57
N ALA A 366 -12.24 16.42 6.13
CA ALA A 366 -12.71 15.20 5.47
C ALA A 366 -14.19 15.31 5.10
N LYS A 367 -15.04 15.76 6.04
CA LYS A 367 -16.47 15.96 5.80
C LYS A 367 -16.74 17.03 4.73
N GLN A 368 -15.98 18.13 4.75
CA GLN A 368 -16.09 19.19 3.74
C GLN A 368 -15.72 18.68 2.35
N GLN A 369 -14.59 17.99 2.18
CA GLN A 369 -14.14 17.46 0.90
C GLN A 369 -15.08 16.38 0.36
N TRP A 370 -15.65 15.57 1.24
CA TRP A 370 -16.70 14.61 0.90
C TRP A 370 -17.94 15.30 0.32
N MET A 371 -18.45 16.33 1.00
CA MET A 371 -19.62 17.09 0.57
C MET A 371 -19.39 17.83 -0.76
N GLN A 372 -18.17 18.29 -1.03
CA GLN A 372 -17.83 18.98 -2.28
C GLN A 372 -17.98 18.08 -3.52
N ILE A 373 -17.74 16.77 -3.38
CA ILE A 373 -17.85 15.83 -4.50
C ILE A 373 -19.30 15.45 -4.73
N TRP A 374 -20.03 15.16 -3.66
CA TRP A 374 -21.35 14.54 -3.76
C TRP A 374 -22.52 15.53 -3.69
N ASN A 375 -22.28 16.80 -3.34
CA ASN A 375 -23.28 17.88 -3.33
C ASN A 375 -24.63 17.45 -2.72
N TRP A 376 -24.58 16.78 -1.55
CA TRP A 376 -25.71 16.23 -0.79
C TRP A 376 -26.37 14.95 -1.34
N ARG A 377 -25.90 14.40 -2.45
CA ARG A 377 -26.35 13.10 -2.94
C ARG A 377 -25.61 11.99 -2.20
N ASP A 378 -26.31 10.95 -1.76
CA ASP A 378 -25.61 9.78 -1.23
C ASP A 378 -25.05 8.96 -2.40
N PRO A 379 -23.74 8.67 -2.46
CA PRO A 379 -23.20 7.78 -3.48
C PRO A 379 -23.78 6.36 -3.41
N CYS A 380 -24.35 5.94 -2.27
CA CYS A 380 -25.11 4.70 -2.16
C CYS A 380 -26.34 4.72 -3.08
N ASP A 381 -27.05 5.85 -3.17
CA ASP A 381 -28.19 6.01 -4.09
C ASP A 381 -27.71 5.93 -5.55
N VAL A 382 -26.53 6.50 -5.85
CA VAL A 382 -25.97 6.52 -7.21
C VAL A 382 -25.63 5.11 -7.69
N ILE A 383 -25.01 4.29 -6.85
CA ILE A 383 -24.65 2.91 -7.22
C ILE A 383 -25.87 2.00 -7.28
N GLU A 384 -26.91 2.30 -6.51
CA GLU A 384 -28.19 1.59 -6.55
C GLU A 384 -28.94 1.85 -7.86
N GLU A 385 -29.22 3.13 -8.17
CA GLU A 385 -29.88 3.52 -9.44
C GLU A 385 -29.17 2.91 -10.66
N ALA A 386 -27.85 2.89 -10.60
CA ALA A 386 -26.98 2.30 -11.58
C ALA A 386 -27.13 0.78 -11.75
N CYS A 387 -27.27 0.06 -10.65
CA CYS A 387 -27.43 -1.39 -10.68
C CYS A 387 -28.81 -1.77 -11.23
N ASP A 388 -29.84 -1.01 -10.85
CA ASP A 388 -31.23 -1.18 -11.28
C ASP A 388 -31.42 -0.88 -12.78
N LEU A 389 -30.74 0.13 -13.33
CA LEU A 389 -30.78 0.46 -14.77
C LEU A 389 -30.09 -0.56 -15.68
N MET A 390 -29.33 -1.48 -15.10
CA MET A 390 -28.61 -2.54 -15.81
C MET A 390 -29.32 -3.91 -15.69
N GLU A 391 -30.52 -3.97 -15.10
CA GLU A 391 -31.47 -5.09 -15.18
C GLU A 391 -32.51 -4.82 -16.29
#